data_AF-A0A978ULB5-F1
#
_entry.id   AF-A0A978ULB5-F1
#
_cell.length_a   1.000
_cell.length_b   1.000
_cell.length_c   1.000
_cell.angle_alpha   90.00
_cell.angle_beta   90.00
_cell.angle_gamma   90.00
#
_symmetry.space_group_name_H-M   'P 1'
#
loop_
_entity.id
_entity.type
_entity.pdbx_description
1 polymer ?
#
loop_
_entity_poly.entity_id
_entity_poly.type
_entity_poly.pdbx_seq_one_letter_code
_entity_poly.pdbx_strand_id
1 'polypeptide(L)'
;MTVAPANRSGGDDCTTAGCAVNLSSSCPQKLRYSDESLGCKSACQAFGKPSYYFSNHYADFFEEACPKANNFNDKTSTYSCPSLGHDFHIIFCPTSSTTR
;
A
#
# COMPACT_ATOMS: atom_id res chain seq x y z
N MET A 1 -2.36 -2.98 5.93
CA MET A 1 -1.21 -3.42 6.76
C MET A 1 -0.06 -2.44 6.61
N THR A 2 0.79 -2.33 7.62
CA THR A 2 2.04 -1.55 7.53
C THR A 2 3.25 -2.37 7.98
N VAL A 3 4.41 -1.98 7.51
CA VAL A 3 5.72 -2.50 7.91
C VAL A 3 6.50 -1.33 8.51
N ALA A 4 6.81 -1.41 9.81
CA ALA A 4 7.52 -0.36 10.55
C ALA A 4 8.84 -0.91 11.12
N PRO A 5 9.93 -0.12 11.13
CA PRO A 5 11.14 -0.48 11.86
C PRO A 5 10.83 -0.70 13.36
N ALA A 6 11.37 -1.76 13.96
CA ALA A 6 11.12 -2.09 15.37
C ALA A 6 11.83 -1.12 16.32
N ASN A 7 13.02 -0.64 15.92
CA ASN A 7 13.79 0.35 16.67
C ASN A 7 13.87 1.63 15.85
N ARG A 8 13.31 2.74 16.34
CA ARG A 8 13.53 4.07 15.77
C ARG A 8 14.49 4.83 16.66
N SER A 9 15.75 4.94 16.25
CA SER A 9 16.66 5.93 16.80
C SER A 9 16.50 7.23 16.01
N GLY A 10 16.46 8.36 16.71
CA GLY A 10 16.29 9.67 16.06
C GLY A 10 17.44 9.94 15.10
N GLY A 11 17.14 10.17 13.81
CA GLY A 11 18.13 10.48 12.76
C GLY A 11 18.19 9.47 11.61
N ASP A 12 17.52 8.32 11.72
CA ASP A 12 17.49 7.32 10.64
C ASP A 12 16.39 7.63 9.61
N ASP A 13 16.72 7.60 8.31
CA ASP A 13 15.80 7.78 7.17
C ASP A 13 14.79 6.61 6.99
N CYS A 14 14.55 5.83 8.05
CA CYS A 14 13.74 4.63 8.05
C CYS A 14 12.24 4.93 8.26
N THR A 15 11.50 4.96 7.15
CA THR A 15 10.07 5.24 7.14
C THR A 15 9.21 3.98 7.21
N THR A 16 7.97 4.14 7.69
CA THR A 16 6.97 3.07 7.69
C THR A 16 6.36 2.93 6.30
N ALA A 17 6.33 1.72 5.77
CA ALA A 17 5.71 1.38 4.50
C ALA A 17 4.34 0.72 4.70
N GLY A 18 3.47 0.79 3.70
CA GLY A 18 2.16 0.11 3.65
C GLY A 18 0.97 1.05 3.72
N CYS A 19 -0.19 0.50 4.06
CA CYS A 19 -1.47 1.18 4.04
C CYS A 19 -2.34 0.86 5.26
N ALA A 20 -2.82 1.90 5.93
CA ALA A 20 -3.77 1.80 7.04
C ALA A 20 -5.23 1.94 6.60
N VAL A 21 -5.48 2.40 5.36
CA VAL A 21 -6.83 2.65 4.84
C VAL A 21 -7.57 1.34 4.57
N ASN A 22 -8.84 1.30 4.93
CA ASN A 22 -9.76 0.24 4.55
C ASN A 22 -10.22 0.42 3.08
N LEU A 23 -9.40 -0.08 2.14
CA LEU A 23 -9.67 -0.01 0.70
C LEU A 23 -10.99 -0.67 0.28
N SER A 24 -11.49 -1.64 1.04
CA SER A 24 -12.71 -2.37 0.73
C SER A 24 -13.94 -1.47 0.83
N SER A 25 -13.91 -0.47 1.71
CA SER A 25 -15.01 0.49 1.90
C SER A 25 -15.19 1.47 0.75
N SER A 26 -14.10 1.87 0.09
CA SER A 26 -14.08 2.85 -1.00
C SER A 26 -13.77 2.22 -2.37
N CYS A 27 -13.64 0.90 -2.45
CA CYS A 27 -13.24 0.22 -3.67
C CYS A 27 -14.19 0.52 -4.85
N PRO A 28 -13.67 0.90 -6.04
CA PRO A 28 -14.48 1.07 -7.24
C PRO A 28 -15.23 -0.22 -7.61
N GLN A 29 -16.50 -0.10 -8.02
CA GLN A 29 -17.37 -1.26 -8.28
C GLN A 29 -16.75 -2.30 -9.23
N LYS A 30 -16.05 -1.84 -10.27
CA LYS A 30 -15.41 -2.72 -11.26
C LYS A 30 -14.19 -3.50 -10.72
N LEU A 31 -13.68 -3.12 -9.56
CA LEU A 31 -12.53 -3.77 -8.89
C LEU A 31 -12.96 -4.60 -7.68
N ARG A 32 -14.24 -4.56 -7.30
CA ARG A 32 -14.73 -5.35 -6.16
C ARG A 32 -14.68 -6.84 -6.49
N TYR A 33 -14.53 -7.66 -5.45
CA TYR A 33 -14.87 -9.07 -5.54
C TYR A 33 -16.41 -9.23 -5.51
N SER A 34 -16.91 -10.25 -6.22
CA SER A 34 -18.35 -10.47 -6.45
C SER A 34 -19.10 -10.99 -5.23
N ASP A 35 -18.43 -11.79 -4.39
CA ASP A 35 -19.08 -12.58 -3.35
C ASP A 35 -18.49 -12.22 -1.99
N GLU A 36 -19.25 -11.45 -1.19
CA GLU A 36 -19.07 -11.15 0.25
C GLU A 36 -17.65 -10.81 0.76
N SER A 37 -16.71 -10.59 -0.13
CA SER A 37 -15.29 -10.47 0.19
C SER A 37 -14.90 -9.01 0.26
N LEU A 38 -14.44 -8.63 1.45
CA LEU A 38 -13.94 -7.31 1.81
C LEU A 38 -12.58 -7.06 1.15
N GLY A 39 -12.53 -6.98 -0.18
CA GLY A 39 -11.29 -6.77 -0.93
C GLY A 39 -11.45 -5.93 -2.19
N CYS A 40 -10.35 -5.32 -2.62
CA CYS A 40 -10.27 -4.55 -3.86
C CYS A 40 -9.20 -5.17 -4.77
N LYS A 41 -9.59 -5.62 -5.96
CA LYS A 41 -8.67 -6.17 -6.97
C LYS A 41 -7.83 -5.03 -7.55
N SER A 42 -6.61 -5.36 -7.97
CA SER A 42 -5.89 -4.48 -8.89
C SER A 42 -6.56 -4.47 -10.27
N ALA A 43 -6.35 -3.42 -11.05
CA ALA A 43 -6.88 -3.35 -12.42
C ALA A 43 -6.32 -4.48 -13.31
N CYS A 44 -5.04 -4.82 -13.13
CA CYS A 44 -4.42 -5.97 -13.77
C CYS A 44 -5.21 -7.26 -13.51
N GLN A 45 -5.55 -7.53 -12.24
CA GLN A 45 -6.31 -8.72 -11.86
C GLN A 45 -7.77 -8.67 -12.32
N ALA A 46 -8.40 -7.49 -12.30
CA ALA A 46 -9.81 -7.33 -12.67
C ALA A 46 -10.06 -7.49 -14.17
N PHE A 47 -9.12 -7.03 -15.01
CA PHE A 47 -9.34 -6.95 -16.46
C PHE A 47 -8.42 -7.86 -17.28
N GLY A 48 -7.25 -8.25 -16.77
CA GLY A 48 -6.32 -9.16 -17.46
C GLY A 48 -5.82 -8.66 -18.83
N LYS A 49 -5.82 -7.34 -19.07
CA LYS A 49 -5.34 -6.75 -20.34
C LYS A 49 -4.00 -6.04 -20.13
N PRO A 50 -3.08 -6.10 -21.12
CA PRO A 50 -1.79 -5.42 -21.04
C PRO A 50 -1.87 -3.93 -20.72
N SER A 51 -2.92 -3.24 -21.19
CA SER A 51 -3.15 -1.82 -20.91
C SER A 51 -3.35 -1.50 -19.42
N TYR A 52 -3.71 -2.50 -18.59
CA TYR A 52 -3.91 -2.33 -17.15
C TYR A 52 -2.70 -2.76 -16.31
N TYR A 53 -1.56 -3.10 -16.94
CA TYR A 53 -0.38 -3.60 -16.23
C TYR A 53 0.60 -2.51 -15.80
N PHE A 54 0.61 -1.34 -16.46
CA PHE A 54 1.67 -0.34 -16.25
C PHE A 54 1.19 1.05 -15.87
N SER A 55 0.01 1.46 -16.35
CA SER A 55 -0.61 2.72 -15.95
C SER A 55 -2.08 2.66 -16.35
N ASN A 56 -2.95 2.98 -15.41
CA ASN A 56 -4.38 3.04 -15.65
C ASN A 56 -5.01 3.96 -14.61
N HIS A 57 -6.19 4.49 -14.91
CA HIS A 57 -6.90 5.44 -14.05
C HIS A 57 -7.32 4.86 -12.68
N TYR A 58 -7.17 3.56 -12.44
CA TYR A 58 -7.34 2.99 -11.10
C TYR A 58 -6.07 2.99 -10.26
N ALA A 59 -4.89 3.23 -10.84
CA ALA A 59 -3.66 3.35 -10.08
C ALA A 59 -3.72 4.56 -9.13
N ASP A 60 -4.26 5.68 -9.61
CA ASP A 60 -4.46 6.92 -8.85
C ASP A 60 -5.28 6.67 -7.57
N PHE A 61 -6.31 5.82 -7.63
CA PHE A 61 -7.11 5.45 -6.46
C PHE A 61 -6.25 4.79 -5.35
N PHE A 62 -5.35 3.88 -5.73
CA PHE A 62 -4.48 3.20 -4.76
C PHE A 62 -3.36 4.13 -4.27
N GLU A 63 -2.86 5.03 -5.11
CA GLU A 63 -1.87 6.03 -4.77
C GLU A 63 -2.40 7.06 -3.76
N GLU A 64 -3.59 7.61 -4.02
CA GLU A 64 -4.25 8.55 -3.11
C GLU A 64 -4.58 7.91 -1.77
N ALA A 65 -5.11 6.69 -1.78
CA ALA A 65 -5.48 5.99 -0.55
C ALA A 65 -4.26 5.53 0.26
N CYS A 66 -3.17 5.16 -0.42
CA CYS A 66 -2.02 4.50 0.19
C CYS A 66 -0.69 5.00 -0.40
N PRO A 67 -0.31 6.28 -0.24
CA PRO A 67 0.88 6.84 -0.88
C PRO A 67 2.20 6.25 -0.35
N LYS A 68 2.14 5.58 0.81
CA LYS A 68 3.27 4.87 1.42
C LYS A 68 3.30 3.37 1.12
N ALA A 69 2.41 2.89 0.24
CA ALA A 69 2.39 1.52 -0.24
C ALA A 69 2.86 1.46 -1.69
N ASN A 70 3.43 0.34 -2.09
CA ASN A 70 3.74 0.11 -3.49
C ASN A 70 2.42 -0.05 -4.28
N ASN A 71 2.21 0.82 -5.26
CA ASN A 71 0.99 0.94 -6.07
C ASN A 71 1.20 0.55 -7.55
N PHE A 72 2.32 -0.13 -7.87
CA PHE A 72 2.62 -0.73 -9.18
C PHE A 72 3.08 0.21 -10.31
N ASN A 73 3.22 1.53 -10.10
CA ASN A 73 3.73 2.43 -11.15
C ASN A 73 5.19 2.86 -10.97
N ASP A 74 5.69 2.85 -9.73
CA ASP A 74 7.07 3.22 -9.45
C ASP A 74 7.87 2.04 -8.89
N LYS A 75 8.62 1.37 -9.77
CA LYS A 75 9.57 0.31 -9.38
C LYS A 75 10.72 0.82 -8.52
N THR A 76 10.86 2.14 -8.33
CA THR A 76 11.89 2.78 -7.50
C THR A 76 11.40 3.16 -6.09
N SER A 77 10.10 3.06 -5.81
CA SER A 77 9.52 3.26 -4.47
C SER A 77 9.78 2.04 -3.57
N THR A 78 11.04 1.67 -3.40
CA THR A 78 11.49 0.70 -2.41
C THR A 78 11.82 1.43 -1.10
N TYR A 79 11.06 1.15 -0.05
CA TYR A 79 11.36 1.66 1.28
C TYR A 79 12.55 0.90 1.85
N SER A 80 13.72 1.51 1.82
CA SER A 80 14.98 0.90 2.26
C SER A 80 15.42 1.52 3.59
N CYS A 81 15.80 0.69 4.54
CA CYS A 81 16.31 1.10 5.85
C CYS A 81 17.68 0.42 6.08
N PRO A 82 18.79 1.06 5.65
CA PRO A 82 20.11 0.44 5.68
C PRO A 82 20.84 0.55 7.03
N SER A 83 20.41 1.45 7.94
CA SER A 83 21.18 1.83 9.14
C SER A 83 20.83 1.10 10.45
N LEU A 84 19.87 0.16 10.46
CA LEU A 84 19.39 -0.48 11.69
C LEU A 84 19.42 -2.02 11.65
N GLY A 85 19.65 -2.61 12.83
CA GLY A 85 19.37 -4.02 13.10
C GLY A 85 17.96 -4.38 12.63
N HIS A 86 17.90 -5.40 11.78
CA HIS A 86 16.91 -5.65 10.74
C HIS A 86 15.49 -6.08 11.21
N ASP A 87 15.09 -5.66 12.41
CA ASP A 87 13.80 -6.05 12.97
C ASP A 87 12.69 -5.10 12.51
N PHE A 88 11.61 -5.68 11.99
CA PHE A 88 10.43 -4.96 11.53
C PHE A 88 9.17 -5.52 12.19
N HIS A 89 8.22 -4.64 12.48
CA HIS A 89 6.87 -5.02 12.88
C HIS A 89 5.93 -4.97 11.66
N ILE A 90 5.29 -6.10 11.39
CA ILE A 90 4.19 -6.20 10.43
C ILE A 90 2.88 -6.05 11.21
N ILE A 91 2.13 -5.00 10.90
CA ILE A 91 0.92 -4.64 11.64
C ILE A 91 -0.29 -4.75 10.70
N PHE A 92 -1.22 -5.61 11.07
CA PHE A 92 -2.53 -5.72 10.41
C PHE A 92 -3.52 -4.77 11.05
N CYS A 93 -4.38 -4.16 10.23
CA CYS A 93 -5.32 -3.12 10.65
C CYS A 93 -4.70 -2.03 11.56
N PRO A 94 -3.56 -1.43 11.17
CA PRO A 94 -2.97 -0.36 11.95
C PRO A 94 -3.94 0.82 12.00
N THR A 95 -4.08 1.45 13.16
CA THR A 95 -4.79 2.73 13.25
C THR A 95 -4.05 3.77 12.43
N SER A 96 -4.75 4.58 11.65
CA SER A 96 -4.15 5.72 10.95
C SER A 96 -3.56 6.69 11.97
N SER A 97 -2.27 6.58 12.25
CA SER A 97 -1.50 7.62 12.94
C SER A 97 -1.32 8.78 11.97
N THR A 98 -2.37 9.58 11.83
CA THR A 98 -2.27 10.92 11.22
C THR A 98 -1.46 11.78 12.19
N THR A 99 -0.14 11.72 12.12
CA THR A 99 0.67 12.86 12.53
C THR A 99 0.46 13.90 11.43
N ARG A 100 -0.38 14.90 11.72
CA ARG A 100 -0.50 16.14 10.96
C ARG A 100 0.80 16.92 11.05
#